data_AF-A0A0M4QXG4-F1
#
_entry.id   AF-A0A0M4QXG4-F1
#
_cell.length_a   1.000
_cell.length_b   1.000
_cell.length_c   1.000
_cell.angle_alpha   90.00
_cell.angle_beta   90.00
_cell.angle_gamma   90.00
#
_symmetry.space_group_name_H-M   'P 1'
#
loop_
_entity.id
_entity.type
_entity.pdbx_description
1 polymer ?
#
loop_
_entity_poly.entity_id
_entity_poly.type
_entity_poly.pdbx_seq_one_letter_code
_entity_poly.pdbx_strand_id
1 'polypeptide(L)'
;MTTPSVVAGARLRSSRGFEAALAALVAIALCSPFPGYDILVIVCGFLLFLAAATVRSDGVVAKRLLAGLAWWVPFLVLCSISVLWSGLPEATVRGTMALIAVLAAGYRVACIVQSGDLVRALALGLRMPLLFSVISAAVVPGRVLVASEYQTGALQGIFAHRNFLAFAAGMLIVIAIARWRRHVARPTVLFDIALGSLCLAWAQSQTAILSTAISIVAVLMVMWGRRLDAVARTVLYVGLAIVSISVAFVAVANVSSVTQGLGRDTTLTGRTDVWQAVLEEIPRHLWLGAGWSAVWREGLPVSARMWLDAGFKMYHAHNGYLDLVLQVGVIGSVAFVVAFFRLPFEALAGAGRGGREEVVAAALGGTILLIISNLSESGFVAPSGWASLVVLQLALRRAGVETCSMEKNCESTVEGAPDHRRARGGGSREGRRRAGERHAAGRNADRSRGRRRGCAMEPPG
;
A
#
# COMPACT_ATOMS: atom_id res chain seq x y z
N MET A 1 -3.52 -42.12 2.46
CA MET A 1 -3.22 -41.19 3.58
C MET A 1 -1.95 -40.43 3.22
N THR A 2 -2.07 -39.20 2.72
CA THR A 2 -0.90 -38.34 2.46
C THR A 2 -0.40 -37.74 3.76
N THR A 3 0.89 -37.88 4.05
CA THR A 3 1.52 -37.35 5.27
C THR A 3 1.37 -35.82 5.36
N PRO A 4 1.23 -35.25 6.58
CA PRO A 4 1.07 -33.80 6.79
C PRO A 4 2.15 -32.95 6.12
N SER A 5 3.37 -33.48 5.98
CA SER A 5 4.51 -32.82 5.33
C SER A 5 4.36 -32.67 3.82
N VAL A 6 3.75 -33.65 3.14
CA VAL A 6 3.49 -33.60 1.69
C VAL A 6 2.39 -32.58 1.37
N VAL A 7 1.35 -32.53 2.21
CA VAL A 7 0.25 -31.54 2.09
C VAL A 7 0.75 -30.11 2.37
N ALA A 8 1.63 -29.94 3.37
CA ALA A 8 2.26 -28.66 3.66
C ALA A 8 3.20 -28.18 2.52
N GLY A 9 4.00 -29.10 1.96
CA GLY A 9 4.88 -28.81 0.81
C GLY A 9 4.12 -28.43 -0.47
N ALA A 10 2.98 -29.07 -0.73
CA ALA A 10 2.10 -28.74 -1.85
C ALA A 10 1.43 -27.37 -1.69
N ARG A 11 0.95 -27.03 -0.48
CA ARG A 11 0.41 -25.69 -0.17
C ARG A 11 1.45 -24.59 -0.36
N LEU A 12 2.69 -24.80 0.10
CA LEU A 12 3.79 -23.84 -0.04
C LEU A 12 4.26 -23.64 -1.50
N ARG A 13 4.22 -24.68 -2.34
CA ARG A 13 4.49 -24.52 -3.78
C ARG A 13 3.38 -23.75 -4.49
N SER A 14 2.12 -24.00 -4.15
CA SER A 14 1.00 -23.27 -4.76
C SER A 14 1.03 -21.78 -4.41
N SER A 15 1.42 -21.42 -3.18
CA SER A 15 1.45 -20.02 -2.75
C SER A 15 2.51 -19.19 -3.50
N ARG A 16 3.69 -19.77 -3.76
CA ARG A 16 4.75 -19.09 -4.54
C ARG A 16 4.36 -18.88 -6.01
N GLY A 17 3.59 -19.81 -6.59
CA GLY A 17 3.06 -19.66 -7.95
C GLY A 17 2.13 -18.45 -8.08
N PHE A 18 1.16 -18.31 -7.16
CA PHE A 18 0.26 -17.15 -7.14
C PHE A 18 0.95 -15.84 -6.76
N GLU A 19 1.96 -15.88 -5.90
CA GLU A 19 2.82 -14.73 -5.60
C GLU A 19 3.51 -14.18 -6.86
N ALA A 20 4.14 -15.07 -7.64
CA ALA A 20 4.81 -14.70 -8.88
C ALA A 20 3.82 -14.23 -9.96
N ALA A 21 2.66 -14.87 -10.08
CA ALA A 21 1.63 -14.46 -11.03
C ALA A 21 1.04 -13.08 -10.69
N LEU A 22 0.83 -12.78 -9.39
CA LEU A 22 0.41 -11.45 -8.95
C LEU A 22 1.50 -10.41 -9.22
N ALA A 23 2.77 -10.74 -8.97
CA ALA A 23 3.90 -9.87 -9.30
C ALA A 23 3.95 -9.54 -10.81
N ALA A 24 3.70 -10.54 -11.67
CA ALA A 24 3.62 -10.34 -13.12
C ALA A 24 2.46 -9.43 -13.51
N LEU A 25 1.26 -9.61 -12.93
CA LEU A 25 0.11 -8.73 -13.17
C LEU A 25 0.42 -7.29 -12.78
N VAL A 26 1.05 -7.08 -11.61
CA VAL A 26 1.50 -5.77 -11.14
C VAL A 26 2.50 -5.15 -12.12
N ALA A 27 3.51 -5.91 -12.55
CA ALA A 27 4.49 -5.46 -13.54
C ALA A 27 3.85 -5.03 -14.86
N ILE A 28 2.90 -5.82 -15.38
CA ILE A 28 2.14 -5.49 -16.59
C ILE A 28 1.35 -4.19 -16.41
N ALA A 29 0.65 -4.05 -15.29
CA ALA A 29 -0.13 -2.85 -14.98
C ALA A 29 0.75 -1.59 -14.83
N LEU A 30 1.99 -1.75 -14.38
CA LEU A 30 2.99 -0.68 -14.23
C LEU A 30 3.59 -0.21 -15.56
N CYS A 31 3.91 -1.15 -16.45
CA CYS A 31 4.67 -0.82 -17.65
C CYS A 31 3.84 -0.03 -18.68
N SER A 32 2.50 -0.18 -18.69
CA SER A 32 1.53 0.58 -19.53
C SER A 32 2.08 1.19 -20.85
N PRO A 33 2.84 0.46 -21.69
CA PRO A 33 3.76 1.14 -22.59
C PRO A 33 3.14 1.44 -23.95
N PHE A 34 1.99 0.84 -24.27
CA PHE A 34 1.42 0.81 -25.62
C PHE A 34 -0.11 0.84 -25.60
N PRO A 35 -0.77 1.34 -26.65
CA PRO A 35 -2.21 1.16 -26.86
C PRO A 35 -2.60 -0.32 -26.75
N GLY A 36 -3.67 -0.64 -25.99
CA GLY A 36 -4.13 -2.02 -25.79
C GLY A 36 -3.54 -2.75 -24.57
N TYR A 37 -2.67 -2.11 -23.78
CA TYR A 37 -2.14 -2.71 -22.54
C TYR A 37 -3.24 -3.03 -21.51
N ASP A 38 -4.36 -2.29 -21.54
CA ASP A 38 -5.58 -2.54 -20.78
C ASP A 38 -6.12 -3.95 -21.05
N ILE A 39 -6.10 -4.42 -22.31
CA ILE A 39 -6.50 -5.79 -22.68
C ILE A 39 -5.58 -6.81 -22.01
N LEU A 40 -4.27 -6.59 -22.02
CA LEU A 40 -3.32 -7.50 -21.38
C LEU A 40 -3.54 -7.57 -19.86
N VAL A 41 -3.79 -6.43 -19.21
CA VAL A 41 -4.16 -6.38 -17.78
C VAL A 41 -5.45 -7.14 -17.51
N ILE A 42 -6.48 -6.96 -18.35
CA ILE A 42 -7.76 -7.67 -18.22
C ILE A 42 -7.56 -9.17 -18.34
N VAL A 43 -6.90 -9.64 -19.40
CA VAL A 43 -6.70 -11.07 -19.68
C VAL A 43 -5.85 -11.71 -18.59
N CYS A 44 -4.70 -11.13 -18.24
CA CYS A 44 -3.84 -11.67 -17.19
C CYS A 44 -4.53 -11.66 -15.82
N GLY A 45 -5.26 -10.59 -15.50
CA GLY A 45 -6.03 -10.50 -14.26
C GLY A 45 -7.15 -11.54 -14.19
N PHE A 46 -7.91 -11.71 -15.27
CA PHE A 46 -8.98 -12.70 -15.34
C PHE A 46 -8.45 -14.14 -15.25
N LEU A 47 -7.38 -14.46 -15.98
CA LEU A 47 -6.74 -15.78 -15.92
C LEU A 47 -6.20 -16.08 -14.52
N LEU A 48 -5.57 -15.09 -13.87
CA LEU A 48 -5.10 -15.23 -12.49
C LEU A 48 -6.27 -15.42 -11.52
N PHE A 49 -7.37 -14.68 -11.69
CA PHE A 49 -8.59 -14.87 -10.90
C PHE A 49 -9.14 -16.29 -11.06
N LEU A 50 -9.29 -16.80 -12.28
CA LEU A 50 -9.78 -18.16 -12.54
C LEU A 50 -8.85 -19.22 -11.94
N ALA A 51 -7.54 -19.10 -12.18
CA ALA A 51 -6.55 -20.02 -11.62
C ALA A 51 -6.62 -20.03 -10.09
N ALA A 52 -6.68 -18.86 -9.45
CA ALA A 52 -6.79 -18.74 -8.01
C ALA A 52 -8.16 -19.23 -7.50
N ALA A 53 -9.24 -19.10 -8.29
CA ALA A 53 -10.58 -19.58 -7.95
C ALA A 53 -10.63 -21.09 -7.74
N THR A 54 -9.83 -21.86 -8.48
CA THR A 54 -9.74 -23.34 -8.35
C THR A 54 -9.21 -23.81 -6.98
N VAL A 55 -8.47 -22.95 -6.26
CA VAL A 55 -7.79 -23.34 -5.01
C VAL A 55 -8.63 -22.98 -3.80
N ARG A 56 -9.23 -23.96 -3.12
CA ARG A 56 -10.10 -23.75 -1.96
C ARG A 56 -9.48 -22.79 -0.94
N SER A 57 -10.23 -21.73 -0.59
CA SER A 57 -9.85 -20.74 0.42
C SER A 57 -10.69 -20.89 1.69
N ASP A 58 -10.21 -20.31 2.78
CA ASP A 58 -10.95 -20.22 4.03
C ASP A 58 -12.10 -19.20 3.88
N GLY A 59 -13.34 -19.65 4.07
CA GLY A 59 -14.53 -18.82 3.93
C GLY A 59 -14.59 -17.64 4.91
N VAL A 60 -13.98 -17.75 6.09
CA VAL A 60 -13.91 -16.65 7.07
C VAL A 60 -12.95 -15.57 6.56
N VAL A 61 -11.79 -15.99 6.03
CA VAL A 61 -10.82 -15.08 5.41
C VAL A 61 -11.46 -14.36 4.22
N ALA A 62 -12.09 -15.11 3.32
CA ALA A 62 -12.72 -14.58 2.12
C ALA A 62 -13.79 -13.53 2.46
N LYS A 63 -14.71 -13.85 3.40
CA LYS A 63 -15.76 -12.90 3.84
C LYS A 63 -15.19 -11.62 4.43
N ARG A 64 -14.17 -11.71 5.28
CA ARG A 64 -13.53 -10.53 5.91
C ARG A 64 -12.82 -9.65 4.89
N LEU A 65 -12.13 -10.24 3.94
CA LEU A 65 -11.50 -9.48 2.85
C LEU A 65 -12.56 -8.81 1.96
N LEU A 66 -13.61 -9.56 1.58
CA LEU A 66 -14.70 -9.05 0.74
C LEU A 66 -15.44 -7.88 1.40
N ALA A 67 -15.72 -7.96 2.70
CA ALA A 67 -16.36 -6.88 3.45
C ALA A 67 -15.57 -5.56 3.37
N GLY A 68 -14.23 -5.62 3.40
CA GLY A 68 -13.39 -4.44 3.20
C GLY A 68 -13.42 -3.92 1.76
N LEU A 69 -13.42 -4.83 0.78
CA LEU A 69 -13.46 -4.49 -0.64
C LEU A 69 -14.82 -3.96 -1.10
N ALA A 70 -15.89 -4.22 -0.35
CA ALA A 70 -17.24 -3.71 -0.65
C ALA A 70 -17.27 -2.18 -0.74
N TRP A 71 -16.35 -1.48 -0.06
CA TRP A 71 -16.21 -0.02 -0.18
C TRP A 71 -15.82 0.45 -1.58
N TRP A 72 -15.18 -0.40 -2.40
CA TRP A 72 -14.85 -0.08 -3.80
C TRP A 72 -16.04 -0.25 -4.75
N VAL A 73 -17.11 -0.94 -4.33
CA VAL A 73 -18.26 -1.23 -5.20
C VAL A 73 -18.93 0.03 -5.72
N PRO A 74 -19.25 1.06 -4.90
CA PRO A 74 -19.87 2.29 -5.42
C PRO A 74 -19.04 2.97 -6.51
N PHE A 75 -17.71 3.05 -6.32
CA PHE A 75 -16.81 3.61 -7.32
C PHE A 75 -16.82 2.78 -8.62
N LEU A 76 -16.68 1.46 -8.53
CA LEU A 76 -16.67 0.59 -9.71
C LEU A 76 -18.01 0.58 -10.45
N VAL A 77 -19.12 0.63 -9.70
CA VAL A 77 -20.47 0.75 -10.28
C VAL A 77 -20.61 2.07 -11.02
N LEU A 78 -20.13 3.19 -10.47
CA LEU A 78 -20.14 4.47 -11.17
C LEU A 78 -19.27 4.45 -12.43
N CYS A 79 -18.06 3.89 -12.36
CA CYS A 79 -17.23 3.70 -13.56
C CYS A 79 -17.97 2.87 -14.63
N SER A 80 -18.66 1.80 -14.22
CA SER A 80 -19.43 0.93 -15.12
C SER A 80 -20.63 1.64 -15.74
N ILE A 81 -21.41 2.35 -14.93
CA ILE A 81 -22.61 3.06 -15.38
C ILE A 81 -22.23 4.25 -16.28
N SER A 82 -21.02 4.81 -16.13
CA SER A 82 -20.54 5.90 -16.98
C SER A 82 -20.42 5.57 -18.47
N VAL A 83 -20.53 4.28 -18.84
CA VAL A 83 -20.66 3.84 -20.24
C VAL A 83 -21.86 4.50 -20.92
N LEU A 84 -22.94 4.80 -20.18
CA LEU A 84 -24.18 5.35 -20.73
C LEU A 84 -24.05 6.78 -21.27
N TRP A 85 -23.09 7.57 -20.77
CA TRP A 85 -22.86 8.96 -21.21
C TRP A 85 -21.43 9.21 -21.69
N SER A 86 -20.61 8.16 -21.78
CA SER A 86 -19.22 8.25 -22.23
C SER A 86 -19.15 8.59 -23.72
N GLY A 87 -18.26 9.52 -24.08
CA GLY A 87 -17.94 9.81 -25.47
C GLY A 87 -17.22 8.66 -26.19
N LEU A 88 -16.67 7.69 -25.45
CA LEU A 88 -16.04 6.50 -26.00
C LEU A 88 -16.38 5.26 -25.14
N PRO A 89 -17.59 4.69 -25.30
CA PRO A 89 -18.10 3.60 -24.45
C PRO A 89 -17.17 2.39 -24.39
N GLU A 90 -16.53 2.03 -25.50
CA GLU A 90 -15.60 0.90 -25.55
C GLU A 90 -14.36 1.09 -24.66
N ALA A 91 -13.80 2.30 -24.57
CA ALA A 91 -12.69 2.59 -23.66
C ALA A 91 -13.16 2.56 -22.20
N THR A 92 -14.38 3.01 -21.92
CA THR A 92 -14.98 2.94 -20.59
C THR A 92 -15.18 1.50 -20.13
N VAL A 93 -15.67 0.62 -21.01
CA VAL A 93 -15.80 -0.82 -20.73
C VAL A 93 -14.43 -1.42 -20.46
N ARG A 94 -13.44 -1.23 -21.35
CA ARG A 94 -12.08 -1.77 -21.17
C ARG A 94 -11.43 -1.27 -19.88
N GLY A 95 -11.48 0.04 -19.64
CA GLY A 95 -10.91 0.64 -18.44
C GLY A 95 -11.54 0.10 -17.15
N THR A 96 -12.87 -0.07 -17.14
CA THR A 96 -13.58 -0.60 -15.97
C THR A 96 -13.28 -2.08 -15.75
N MET A 97 -13.23 -2.87 -16.84
CA MET A 97 -12.83 -4.28 -16.78
C MET A 97 -11.41 -4.44 -16.24
N ALA A 98 -10.48 -3.56 -16.60
CA ALA A 98 -9.11 -3.60 -16.08
C ALA A 98 -9.08 -3.37 -14.56
N LEU A 99 -9.84 -2.39 -14.05
CA LEU A 99 -9.95 -2.15 -12.60
C LEU A 99 -10.50 -3.38 -11.87
N ILE A 100 -11.60 -3.95 -12.39
CA ILE A 100 -12.27 -5.13 -11.81
C ILE A 100 -11.35 -6.35 -11.86
N ALA A 101 -10.66 -6.58 -12.97
CA ALA A 101 -9.76 -7.73 -13.14
C ALA A 101 -8.62 -7.70 -12.11
N VAL A 102 -7.99 -6.54 -11.90
CA VAL A 102 -6.94 -6.36 -10.89
C VAL A 102 -7.50 -6.56 -9.48
N LEU A 103 -8.67 -5.99 -9.17
CA LEU A 103 -9.30 -6.12 -7.85
C LEU A 103 -9.68 -7.58 -7.54
N ALA A 104 -10.31 -8.26 -8.50
CA ALA A 104 -10.77 -9.64 -8.36
C ALA A 104 -9.58 -10.62 -8.24
N ALA A 105 -8.56 -10.47 -9.09
CA ALA A 105 -7.34 -11.27 -9.03
C ALA A 105 -6.63 -11.08 -7.69
N GLY A 106 -6.40 -9.83 -7.29
CA GLY A 106 -5.78 -9.48 -6.02
C GLY A 106 -6.55 -10.08 -4.83
N TYR A 107 -7.87 -9.87 -4.77
CA TYR A 107 -8.72 -10.44 -3.73
C TYR A 107 -8.56 -11.95 -3.63
N ARG A 108 -8.61 -12.65 -4.77
CA ARG A 108 -8.59 -14.11 -4.76
C ARG A 108 -7.23 -14.67 -4.36
N VAL A 109 -6.14 -14.03 -4.80
CA VAL A 109 -4.78 -14.36 -4.36
C VAL A 109 -4.63 -14.10 -2.86
N ALA A 110 -5.12 -12.96 -2.35
CA ALA A 110 -5.06 -12.61 -0.93
C ALA A 110 -5.81 -13.60 -0.01
N CYS A 111 -6.80 -14.32 -0.53
CA CYS A 111 -7.47 -15.40 0.20
C CYS A 111 -6.60 -16.66 0.38
N ILE A 112 -5.56 -16.82 -0.45
CA ILE A 112 -4.70 -18.02 -0.49
C ILE A 112 -3.35 -17.73 0.17
N VAL A 113 -2.74 -16.59 -0.13
CA VAL A 113 -1.38 -16.24 0.31
C VAL A 113 -1.39 -15.46 1.64
N GLN A 114 -0.21 -15.34 2.27
CA GLN A 114 -0.04 -14.55 3.48
C GLN A 114 0.17 -13.06 3.16
N SER A 115 -0.10 -12.19 4.13
CA SER A 115 0.07 -10.74 3.96
C SER A 115 1.49 -10.33 3.53
N GLY A 116 2.53 -10.97 4.08
CA GLY A 116 3.92 -10.69 3.72
C GLY A 116 4.29 -11.13 2.30
N ASP A 117 3.62 -12.16 1.76
CA ASP A 117 3.84 -12.60 0.39
C ASP A 117 3.16 -11.65 -0.62
N LEU A 118 2.04 -11.00 -0.26
CA LEU A 118 1.45 -9.93 -1.08
C LEU A 118 2.40 -8.73 -1.22
N VAL A 119 3.05 -8.33 -0.12
CA VAL A 119 4.06 -7.25 -0.15
C VAL A 119 5.30 -7.69 -0.94
N ARG A 120 5.69 -8.97 -0.86
CA ARG A 120 6.78 -9.50 -1.68
C ARG A 120 6.42 -9.56 -3.16
N ALA A 121 5.19 -9.94 -3.51
CA ALA A 121 4.69 -9.92 -4.88
C ALA A 121 4.70 -8.50 -5.46
N LEU A 122 4.28 -7.50 -4.68
CA LEU A 122 4.36 -6.09 -5.10
C LEU A 122 5.82 -5.65 -5.32
N ALA A 123 6.73 -5.99 -4.41
CA ALA A 123 8.15 -5.69 -4.57
C ALA A 123 8.75 -6.35 -5.83
N LEU A 124 8.41 -7.61 -6.11
CA LEU A 124 8.84 -8.30 -7.31
C LEU A 124 8.25 -7.67 -8.58
N GLY A 125 6.97 -7.29 -8.56
CA GLY A 125 6.29 -6.63 -9.66
C GLY A 125 6.81 -5.23 -9.97
N LEU A 126 7.39 -4.54 -8.98
CA LEU A 126 8.08 -3.26 -9.16
C LEU A 126 9.54 -3.45 -9.60
N ARG A 127 10.24 -4.41 -9.00
CA ARG A 127 11.67 -4.69 -9.27
C ARG A 127 11.90 -5.08 -10.71
N MET A 128 11.09 -5.99 -11.26
CA MET A 128 11.34 -6.56 -12.59
C MET A 128 11.30 -5.50 -13.71
N PRO A 129 10.27 -4.63 -13.79
CA PRO A 129 10.27 -3.50 -14.72
C PRO A 129 11.43 -2.52 -14.57
N LEU A 130 11.81 -2.20 -13.33
CA LEU A 130 12.93 -1.29 -13.05
C LEU A 130 14.26 -1.88 -13.49
N LEU A 131 14.50 -3.15 -13.18
CA LEU A 131 15.68 -3.87 -13.61
C LEU A 131 15.75 -3.94 -15.14
N PHE A 132 14.64 -4.28 -15.78
CA PHE A 132 14.57 -4.32 -17.25
C PHE A 132 14.77 -2.94 -17.88
N SER A 133 14.32 -1.87 -17.23
CA SER A 133 14.55 -0.49 -17.67
C SER A 133 16.03 -0.11 -17.64
N VAL A 134 16.76 -0.47 -16.57
CA VAL A 134 18.21 -0.23 -16.47
C VAL A 134 18.97 -1.04 -17.52
N ILE A 135 18.61 -2.32 -17.71
CA ILE A 135 19.23 -3.16 -18.75
C ILE A 135 18.95 -2.58 -20.14
N SER A 136 17.71 -2.17 -20.41
CA SER A 136 17.33 -1.57 -21.69
C SER A 136 18.07 -0.27 -21.98
N ALA A 137 18.45 0.49 -20.95
CA ALA A 137 19.26 1.70 -21.13
C ALA A 137 20.69 1.42 -21.59
N ALA A 138 21.24 0.26 -21.23
CA ALA A 138 22.55 -0.17 -21.73
C ALA A 138 22.48 -0.73 -23.16
N VAL A 139 21.36 -1.36 -23.55
CA VAL A 139 21.22 -2.04 -24.86
C VAL A 139 20.66 -1.10 -25.93
N VAL A 140 19.64 -0.29 -25.59
CA VAL A 140 18.92 0.58 -26.54
C VAL A 140 18.64 1.96 -25.92
N PRO A 141 19.67 2.75 -25.57
CA PRO A 141 19.52 4.03 -24.87
C PRO A 141 18.58 5.01 -25.61
N GLY A 142 18.64 5.05 -26.94
CA GLY A 142 17.82 5.94 -27.76
C GLY A 142 16.31 5.72 -27.68
N ARG A 143 15.84 4.60 -27.11
CA ARG A 143 14.40 4.31 -26.92
C ARG A 143 13.89 4.51 -25.50
N VAL A 144 14.79 4.52 -24.52
CA VAL A 144 14.42 4.52 -23.09
C VAL A 144 14.92 5.75 -22.33
N LEU A 145 15.80 6.54 -22.95
CA LEU A 145 16.19 7.85 -22.46
C LEU A 145 15.33 8.92 -23.12
N VAL A 146 14.89 9.90 -22.35
CA VAL A 146 14.10 11.02 -22.85
C VAL A 146 14.98 11.89 -23.75
N ALA A 147 14.50 12.14 -24.97
CA ALA A 147 15.14 12.99 -25.98
C ALA A 147 14.37 14.30 -26.16
N SER A 148 14.17 15.06 -25.08
CA SER A 148 13.49 16.36 -25.10
C SER A 148 14.42 17.47 -24.60
N GLU A 149 14.35 18.65 -25.21
CA GLU A 149 15.23 19.81 -24.95
C GLU A 149 15.44 20.15 -23.46
N TYR A 150 14.40 20.02 -22.63
CA TYR A 150 14.45 20.36 -21.20
C TYR A 150 14.86 19.20 -20.27
N GLN A 151 14.89 17.96 -20.79
CA GLN A 151 14.94 16.74 -19.95
C GLN A 151 15.80 15.62 -20.57
N THR A 152 16.75 16.00 -21.43
CA THR A 152 17.64 15.07 -22.14
C THR A 152 18.39 14.16 -21.17
N GLY A 153 18.33 12.85 -21.43
CA GLY A 153 19.12 11.84 -20.70
C GLY A 153 18.45 11.29 -19.43
N ALA A 154 17.25 11.76 -19.07
CA ALA A 154 16.46 11.15 -17.99
C ALA A 154 15.97 9.75 -18.39
N LEU A 155 16.01 8.80 -17.45
CA LEU A 155 15.54 7.43 -17.70
C LEU A 155 14.01 7.35 -17.66
N GLN A 156 13.40 7.05 -18.82
CA GLN A 156 12.00 6.64 -18.93
C GLN A 156 11.82 5.13 -18.78
N GLY A 157 12.78 4.35 -19.29
CA GLY A 157 12.72 2.89 -19.22
C GLY A 157 11.61 2.31 -20.10
N ILE A 158 11.04 1.19 -19.68
CA ILE A 158 9.89 0.56 -20.37
C ILE A 158 8.52 1.12 -19.95
N PHE A 159 8.52 2.25 -19.25
CA PHE A 159 7.29 2.91 -18.81
C PHE A 159 6.82 3.91 -19.85
N ALA A 160 5.53 4.26 -19.80
CA ALA A 160 4.96 5.29 -20.65
C ALA A 160 5.61 6.68 -20.44
N HIS A 161 6.11 6.94 -19.24
CA HIS A 161 6.73 8.22 -18.88
C HIS A 161 7.71 8.02 -17.71
N ARG A 162 8.76 8.84 -17.65
CA ARG A 162 9.80 8.79 -16.59
C ARG A 162 9.25 8.90 -15.18
N ASN A 163 8.12 9.60 -15.00
CA ASN A 163 7.53 9.77 -13.68
C ASN A 163 6.85 8.49 -13.17
N PHE A 164 6.36 7.63 -14.05
CA PHE A 164 5.88 6.29 -13.66
C PHE A 164 7.05 5.40 -13.21
N LEU A 165 8.20 5.49 -13.89
CA LEU A 165 9.43 4.83 -13.46
C LEU A 165 9.88 5.34 -12.08
N ALA A 166 9.88 6.66 -11.88
CA ALA A 166 10.24 7.27 -10.60
C ALA A 166 9.27 6.89 -9.47
N PHE A 167 7.97 6.84 -9.73
CA PHE A 167 6.96 6.34 -8.81
C PHE A 167 7.22 4.88 -8.42
N ALA A 168 7.46 4.00 -9.40
CA ALA A 168 7.76 2.60 -9.17
C ALA A 168 9.03 2.41 -8.34
N ALA A 169 10.07 3.20 -8.63
CA ALA A 169 11.33 3.22 -7.90
C ALA A 169 11.15 3.66 -6.44
N GLY A 170 10.40 4.74 -6.21
CA GLY A 170 10.05 5.22 -4.87
C GLY A 170 9.27 4.20 -4.06
N MET A 171 8.26 3.59 -4.68
CA MET A 171 7.45 2.53 -4.06
C MET A 171 8.31 1.30 -3.69
N LEU A 172 9.25 0.90 -4.56
CA LEU A 172 10.17 -0.20 -4.27
C LEU A 172 11.06 0.10 -3.06
N ILE A 173 11.61 1.31 -2.94
CA ILE A 173 12.43 1.74 -1.79
C ILE A 173 11.60 1.68 -0.50
N VAL A 174 10.39 2.24 -0.52
CA VAL A 174 9.46 2.24 0.64
C VAL A 174 9.18 0.82 1.12
N ILE A 175 8.87 -0.10 0.20
CA ILE A 175 8.60 -1.50 0.51
C ILE A 175 9.87 -2.21 1.01
N ALA A 176 11.04 -1.93 0.42
CA ALA A 176 12.30 -2.53 0.83
C ALA A 176 12.67 -2.16 2.26
N ILE A 177 12.56 -0.87 2.64
CA ILE A 177 12.82 -0.40 4.00
C ILE A 177 11.83 -1.01 4.99
N ALA A 178 10.54 -1.06 4.65
CA ALA A 178 9.53 -1.69 5.49
C ALA A 178 9.83 -3.17 5.80
N ARG A 179 10.48 -3.87 4.85
CA ARG A 179 10.87 -5.30 4.97
C ARG A 179 12.22 -5.53 5.63
N TRP A 180 12.97 -4.50 6.00
CA TRP A 180 14.35 -4.58 6.49
C TRP A 180 14.57 -5.56 7.66
N ARG A 181 13.56 -5.75 8.52
CA ARG A 181 13.70 -6.50 9.78
C ARG A 181 13.27 -7.97 9.75
N ARG A 182 12.73 -8.50 8.63
CA ARG A 182 12.33 -9.92 8.54
C ARG A 182 13.43 -10.80 7.95
N HIS A 183 13.18 -12.12 7.97
CA HIS A 183 13.93 -13.21 7.31
C HIS A 183 14.14 -13.07 5.78
N VAL A 184 13.99 -11.87 5.20
CA VAL A 184 14.46 -11.57 3.86
C VAL A 184 15.98 -11.47 3.92
N ALA A 185 16.67 -12.09 2.97
CA ALA A 185 18.11 -11.93 2.87
C ALA A 185 18.42 -10.42 2.75
N ARG A 186 19.18 -9.88 3.70
CA ARG A 186 19.73 -8.51 3.68
C ARG A 186 20.21 -8.07 2.28
N PRO A 187 20.86 -8.92 1.43
CA PRO A 187 21.23 -8.52 0.08
C PRO A 187 20.04 -8.16 -0.82
N THR A 188 18.90 -8.83 -0.71
CA THR A 188 17.73 -8.52 -1.55
C THR A 188 17.15 -7.15 -1.22
N VAL A 189 17.08 -6.79 0.06
CA VAL A 189 16.59 -5.48 0.49
C VAL A 189 17.56 -4.37 0.06
N LEU A 190 18.86 -4.59 0.24
CA LEU A 190 19.90 -3.65 -0.20
C LEU A 190 19.89 -3.47 -1.72
N PHE A 191 19.71 -4.56 -2.47
CA PHE A 191 19.56 -4.50 -3.92
C PHE A 191 18.34 -3.67 -4.35
N ASP A 192 17.18 -3.87 -3.72
CA ASP A 192 15.98 -3.09 -4.02
C ASP A 192 16.15 -1.60 -3.75
N ILE A 193 16.80 -1.26 -2.62
CA ILE A 193 17.11 0.13 -2.28
C ILE A 193 18.09 0.72 -3.29
N ALA A 194 19.14 -0.01 -3.67
CA ALA A 194 20.13 0.46 -4.64
C ALA A 194 19.51 0.66 -6.03
N LEU A 195 18.76 -0.34 -6.53
CA LEU A 195 18.07 -0.27 -7.82
C LEU A 195 17.04 0.87 -7.85
N GLY A 196 16.22 0.97 -6.79
CA GLY A 196 15.25 2.05 -6.66
C GLY A 196 15.92 3.41 -6.62
N SER A 197 17.00 3.57 -5.85
CA SER A 197 17.71 4.86 -5.73
C SER A 197 18.36 5.26 -7.06
N LEU A 198 18.96 4.31 -7.77
CA LEU A 198 19.53 4.52 -9.10
C LEU A 198 18.47 4.99 -10.09
N CYS A 199 17.36 4.26 -10.19
CA CYS A 199 16.25 4.61 -11.09
C CYS A 199 15.62 5.96 -10.73
N LEU A 200 15.41 6.22 -9.45
CA LEU A 200 14.80 7.47 -8.97
C LEU A 200 15.68 8.68 -9.29
N ALA A 201 16.99 8.57 -9.07
CA ALA A 201 17.96 9.62 -9.40
C ALA A 201 18.05 9.84 -10.92
N TRP A 202 18.10 8.77 -11.70
CA TRP A 202 18.22 8.84 -13.16
C TRP A 202 16.94 9.33 -13.85
N ALA A 203 15.76 9.11 -13.25
CA ALA A 203 14.49 9.65 -13.75
C ALA A 203 14.37 11.18 -13.58
N GLN A 204 15.16 11.77 -12.68
CA GLN A 204 15.17 13.22 -12.40
C GLN A 204 13.79 13.83 -12.06
N SER A 205 12.92 13.06 -11.39
CA SER A 205 11.58 13.50 -11.01
C SER A 205 11.55 14.08 -9.58
N GLN A 206 11.43 15.40 -9.46
CA GLN A 206 11.45 16.10 -8.16
C GLN A 206 10.31 15.68 -7.24
N THR A 207 9.10 15.54 -7.78
CA THR A 207 7.92 15.15 -7.00
C THR A 207 8.04 13.72 -6.48
N ALA A 208 8.58 12.80 -7.29
CA ALA A 208 8.85 11.43 -6.87
C ALA A 208 9.96 11.35 -5.80
N ILE A 209 11.01 12.17 -5.90
CA ILE A 209 12.07 12.25 -4.88
C ILE A 209 11.47 12.72 -3.55
N LEU A 210 10.71 13.81 -3.55
CA LEU A 210 10.09 14.37 -2.36
C LEU A 210 9.05 13.40 -1.76
N SER A 211 8.17 12.82 -2.58
CA SER A 211 7.16 11.86 -2.11
C SER A 211 7.82 10.63 -1.51
N THR A 212 8.92 10.15 -2.11
CA THR A 212 9.68 9.02 -1.58
C THR A 212 10.31 9.37 -0.24
N ALA A 213 10.96 10.53 -0.12
CA ALA A 213 11.58 10.96 1.15
C ALA A 213 10.56 11.04 2.29
N ILE A 214 9.40 11.67 2.06
CA ILE A 214 8.32 11.76 3.05
C ILE A 214 7.79 10.37 3.41
N SER A 215 7.65 9.48 2.42
CA SER A 215 7.18 8.11 2.63
C SER A 215 8.20 7.24 3.38
N ILE A 216 9.50 7.48 3.22
CA ILE A 216 10.55 6.84 4.02
C ILE A 216 10.42 7.28 5.48
N VAL A 217 10.29 8.58 5.73
CA VAL A 217 10.08 9.10 7.10
C VAL A 217 8.82 8.47 7.72
N ALA A 218 7.73 8.38 6.96
CA ALA A 218 6.51 7.69 7.37
C ALA A 218 6.76 6.22 7.77
N VAL A 219 7.45 5.44 6.93
CA VAL A 219 7.82 4.04 7.23
C VAL A 219 8.65 3.96 8.51
N LEU A 220 9.67 4.81 8.64
CA LEU A 220 10.54 4.82 9.81
C LEU A 220 9.78 5.19 11.09
N MET A 221 8.86 6.16 11.02
CA MET A 221 7.98 6.53 12.12
C MET A 221 7.02 5.40 12.48
N VAL A 222 6.43 4.71 11.50
CA VAL A 222 5.56 3.55 11.75
C VAL A 222 6.33 2.44 12.45
N MET A 223 7.54 2.15 11.97
CA MET A 223 8.44 1.20 12.59
C MET A 223 8.86 1.66 14.00
N TRP A 224 9.15 2.94 14.22
CA TRP A 224 9.53 3.45 15.55
C TRP A 224 8.36 3.43 16.54
N GLY A 225 7.15 3.75 16.06
CA GLY A 225 5.90 3.77 16.81
C GLY A 225 5.51 2.43 17.45
N ARG A 226 6.20 1.33 17.11
CA ARG A 226 6.10 0.06 17.82
C ARG A 226 6.41 0.17 19.32
N ARG A 227 7.23 1.15 19.69
CA ARG A 227 7.66 1.38 21.09
C ARG A 227 6.62 2.14 21.89
N LEU A 228 5.59 2.65 21.23
CA LEU A 228 4.54 3.47 21.82
C LEU A 228 3.33 2.61 22.19
N ASP A 229 2.56 3.08 23.16
CA ASP A 229 1.27 2.48 23.49
C ASP A 229 0.24 2.70 22.36
N ALA A 230 -0.93 2.08 22.47
CA ALA A 230 -1.92 2.10 21.40
C ALA A 230 -2.43 3.51 21.09
N VAL A 231 -2.54 4.37 22.11
CA VAL A 231 -3.01 5.75 21.96
C VAL A 231 -1.94 6.61 21.28
N ALA A 232 -0.71 6.65 21.79
CA ALA A 232 0.35 7.46 21.20
C ALA A 232 0.72 6.99 19.78
N ARG A 233 0.62 5.69 19.49
CA ARG A 233 0.79 5.16 18.14
C ARG A 233 -0.32 5.64 17.18
N THR A 234 -1.57 5.68 17.64
CA THR A 234 -2.69 6.21 16.84
C THR A 234 -2.50 7.70 16.57
N VAL A 235 -2.11 8.46 17.59
CA VAL A 235 -1.78 9.89 17.46
C VAL A 235 -0.64 10.11 16.46
N LEU A 236 0.43 9.30 16.52
CA LEU A 236 1.53 9.36 15.56
C LEU A 236 1.05 9.12 14.13
N TYR A 237 0.20 8.11 13.91
CA TYR A 237 -0.28 7.77 12.56
C TYR A 237 -1.24 8.82 12.00
N VAL A 238 -2.14 9.34 12.83
CA VAL A 238 -3.03 10.44 12.45
C VAL A 238 -2.24 11.72 12.19
N GLY A 239 -1.28 12.06 13.06
CA GLY A 239 -0.40 13.21 12.89
C GLY A 239 0.41 13.12 11.59
N LEU A 240 0.96 11.95 11.28
CA LEU A 240 1.69 11.70 10.04
C LEU A 240 0.79 11.86 8.81
N ALA A 241 -0.46 11.38 8.87
CA ALA A 241 -1.43 11.57 7.79
C ALA A 241 -1.74 13.06 7.59
N ILE A 242 -2.02 13.79 8.68
CA ILE A 242 -2.29 15.23 8.65
C ILE A 242 -1.08 15.98 8.08
N VAL A 243 0.13 15.73 8.58
CA VAL A 243 1.35 16.40 8.08
C VAL A 243 1.57 16.08 6.61
N SER A 244 1.38 14.83 6.18
CA SER A 244 1.52 14.45 4.77
C SER A 244 0.52 15.19 3.88
N ILE A 245 -0.74 15.30 4.32
CA ILE A 245 -1.79 16.05 3.61
C ILE A 245 -1.47 17.55 3.61
N SER A 246 -1.01 18.12 4.72
CA SER A 246 -0.64 19.53 4.81
C SER A 246 0.56 19.86 3.93
N VAL A 247 1.59 19.02 3.92
CA VAL A 247 2.75 19.19 3.03
C VAL A 247 2.33 19.05 1.57
N ALA A 248 1.49 18.07 1.24
CA ALA A 248 0.89 17.93 -0.08
C ALA A 248 0.13 19.19 -0.50
N PHE A 249 -0.72 19.73 0.38
CA PHE A 249 -1.49 20.93 0.13
C PHE A 249 -0.61 22.17 -0.06
N VAL A 250 0.38 22.38 0.82
CA VAL A 250 1.33 23.50 0.71
C VAL A 250 2.15 23.40 -0.57
N ALA A 251 2.61 22.19 -0.93
CA ALA A 251 3.34 21.97 -2.17
C ALA A 251 2.50 22.31 -3.41
N VAL A 252 1.19 21.98 -3.40
CA VAL A 252 0.24 22.34 -4.48
C VAL A 252 -0.10 23.84 -4.47
N ALA A 253 -0.23 24.45 -3.30
CA ALA A 253 -0.55 25.88 -3.19
C ALA A 253 0.63 26.79 -3.58
N ASN A 254 1.86 26.31 -3.42
CA ASN A 254 3.08 27.08 -3.65
C ASN A 254 3.98 26.43 -4.71
N VAL A 255 3.42 25.70 -5.69
CA VAL A 255 4.24 24.96 -6.66
C VAL A 255 5.26 25.89 -7.31
N SER A 256 4.85 27.11 -7.68
CA SER A 256 5.72 28.14 -8.28
C SER A 256 6.90 28.54 -7.39
N SER A 257 6.67 28.81 -6.10
CA SER A 257 7.73 29.20 -5.15
C SER A 257 8.63 28.04 -4.75
N VAL A 258 8.08 26.83 -4.62
CA VAL A 258 8.86 25.61 -4.35
C VAL A 258 9.78 25.29 -5.53
N THR A 259 9.32 25.45 -6.77
CA THR A 259 10.14 25.23 -7.98
C THR A 259 11.23 26.30 -8.14
N GLN A 260 10.97 27.56 -7.78
CA GLN A 260 11.96 28.64 -7.79
C GLN A 260 13.10 28.40 -6.79
N GLY A 261 12.77 27.98 -5.56
CA GLY A 261 13.77 27.70 -4.52
C GLY A 261 14.72 26.53 -4.85
N LEU A 262 14.32 25.68 -5.81
CA LEU A 262 15.09 24.54 -6.31
C LEU A 262 15.91 24.89 -7.58
N GLY A 263 15.99 26.17 -7.97
CA GLY A 263 16.84 26.66 -9.05
C GLY A 263 16.38 26.27 -10.46
N ARG A 264 15.07 26.07 -10.67
CA ARG A 264 14.48 25.79 -11.98
C ARG A 264 13.40 26.80 -12.35
N ASP A 265 13.30 27.08 -13.65
CA ASP A 265 12.36 28.03 -14.21
C ASP A 265 10.90 27.70 -13.88
N THR A 266 10.13 28.78 -13.74
CA THR A 266 8.82 28.88 -13.08
C THR A 266 7.64 28.33 -13.87
N THR A 267 7.84 27.99 -15.13
CA THR A 267 6.81 27.38 -15.96
C THR A 267 6.99 25.87 -15.86
N LEU A 268 6.14 25.22 -15.07
CA LEU A 268 6.03 23.77 -14.96
C LEU A 268 5.68 23.13 -16.32
N THR A 269 6.51 23.18 -17.36
CA THR A 269 6.37 22.40 -18.60
C THR A 269 4.92 22.32 -19.15
N GLY A 270 4.15 23.41 -19.15
CA GLY A 270 2.74 23.45 -19.59
C GLY A 270 1.68 22.86 -18.63
N ARG A 271 2.03 22.42 -17.40
CA ARG A 271 1.08 21.82 -16.43
C ARG A 271 0.06 22.80 -15.88
N THR A 272 0.43 24.06 -15.68
CA THR A 272 -0.51 25.11 -15.28
C THR A 272 -1.60 25.30 -16.32
N ASP A 273 -1.23 25.30 -17.60
CA ASP A 273 -2.17 25.45 -18.71
C ASP A 273 -3.07 24.21 -18.82
N VAL A 274 -2.51 23.00 -18.64
CA VAL A 274 -3.29 21.75 -18.54
C VAL A 274 -4.29 21.81 -17.39
N TRP A 275 -3.88 22.25 -16.20
CA TRP A 275 -4.77 22.31 -15.04
C TRP A 275 -5.86 23.34 -15.22
N GLN A 276 -5.56 24.49 -15.81
CA GLN A 276 -6.56 25.51 -16.11
C GLN A 276 -7.60 24.98 -17.10
N ALA A 277 -7.17 24.38 -18.22
CA ALA A 277 -8.08 23.79 -19.21
C ALA A 277 -8.97 22.69 -18.59
N VAL A 278 -8.42 21.85 -17.70
CA VAL A 278 -9.19 20.84 -16.97
C VAL A 278 -10.19 21.47 -16.00
N LEU A 279 -9.78 22.49 -15.24
CA LEU A 279 -10.64 23.19 -14.28
C LEU A 279 -11.80 23.92 -14.98
N GLU A 280 -11.58 24.43 -16.19
CA GLU A 280 -12.63 25.06 -17.02
C GLU A 280 -13.60 24.03 -17.62
N GLU A 281 -13.16 22.78 -17.82
CA GLU A 281 -13.98 21.69 -18.34
C GLU A 281 -14.80 20.97 -17.25
N ILE A 282 -14.27 20.86 -16.03
CA ILE A 282 -14.94 20.18 -14.89
C ILE A 282 -16.39 20.62 -14.65
N PRO A 283 -16.76 21.93 -14.68
CA PRO A 283 -18.13 22.38 -14.47
C PRO A 283 -19.17 21.75 -15.40
N ARG A 284 -18.77 21.38 -16.63
CA ARG A 284 -19.65 20.73 -17.61
C ARG A 284 -20.02 19.29 -17.23
N HIS A 285 -19.20 18.66 -16.38
CA HIS A 285 -19.28 17.25 -16.02
C HIS A 285 -19.21 17.02 -14.49
N LEU A 286 -19.55 18.04 -13.69
CA LEU A 286 -19.22 18.10 -12.27
C LEU A 286 -19.72 16.89 -11.45
N TRP A 287 -20.96 16.45 -11.65
CA TRP A 287 -21.59 15.45 -10.78
C TRP A 287 -21.15 14.01 -11.10
N LEU A 288 -21.19 13.64 -12.38
CA LEU A 288 -21.01 12.26 -12.85
C LEU A 288 -19.74 12.04 -13.68
N GLY A 289 -19.02 13.11 -14.02
CA GLY A 289 -17.84 13.06 -14.86
C GLY A 289 -18.16 12.88 -16.34
N ALA A 290 -17.12 12.99 -17.16
CA ALA A 290 -17.19 12.87 -18.62
C ALA A 290 -17.17 11.41 -19.13
N GLY A 291 -17.04 10.42 -18.24
CA GLY A 291 -16.97 9.00 -18.56
C GLY A 291 -15.58 8.42 -18.30
N TRP A 292 -15.55 7.28 -17.61
CA TRP A 292 -14.29 6.62 -17.24
C TRP A 292 -13.47 6.25 -18.48
N SER A 293 -12.16 6.54 -18.47
CA SER A 293 -11.19 6.24 -19.54
C SER A 293 -11.45 6.85 -20.92
N ALA A 294 -12.48 7.71 -21.06
CA ALA A 294 -12.85 8.30 -22.34
C ALA A 294 -12.21 9.67 -22.58
N VAL A 295 -11.89 10.42 -21.53
CA VAL A 295 -11.57 11.86 -21.62
C VAL A 295 -10.34 12.17 -22.49
N TRP A 296 -9.28 11.37 -22.42
CA TRP A 296 -7.97 11.69 -23.02
C TRP A 296 -7.78 11.13 -24.44
N ARG A 297 -8.83 11.18 -25.28
CA ARG A 297 -8.86 10.56 -26.62
C ARG A 297 -9.06 11.59 -27.71
N GLU A 298 -8.36 11.43 -28.84
CA GLU A 298 -8.55 12.30 -30.01
C GLU A 298 -9.98 12.18 -30.57
N GLY A 299 -10.52 13.29 -31.04
CA GLY A 299 -11.84 13.32 -31.70
C GLY A 299 -13.05 13.42 -30.77
N LEU A 300 -12.87 13.51 -29.45
CA LEU A 300 -13.97 13.71 -28.50
C LEU A 300 -14.16 15.20 -28.18
N PRO A 301 -15.41 15.67 -27.95
CA PRO A 301 -15.65 17.07 -27.61
C PRO A 301 -14.92 17.55 -26.34
N VAL A 302 -14.79 16.66 -25.34
CA VAL A 302 -14.15 16.95 -24.04
C VAL A 302 -12.65 17.22 -24.23
N SER A 303 -11.93 16.32 -24.92
CA SER A 303 -10.51 16.52 -25.22
C SER A 303 -10.27 17.68 -26.18
N ALA A 304 -11.11 17.83 -27.20
CA ALA A 304 -10.97 18.88 -28.20
C ALA A 304 -11.03 20.30 -27.59
N ARG A 305 -11.98 20.55 -26.68
CA ARG A 305 -12.07 21.83 -25.95
C ARG A 305 -10.81 22.08 -25.14
N MET A 306 -10.43 21.13 -24.29
CA MET A 306 -9.28 21.35 -23.43
C MET A 306 -7.95 21.48 -24.20
N TRP A 307 -7.79 20.79 -25.34
CA TRP A 307 -6.60 20.93 -26.20
C TRP A 307 -6.57 22.26 -26.96
N LEU A 308 -7.74 22.78 -27.33
CA LEU A 308 -7.87 24.13 -27.89
C LEU A 308 -7.45 25.17 -26.85
N ASP A 309 -7.96 25.03 -25.62
CA ASP A 309 -7.69 25.96 -24.52
C ASP A 309 -6.21 25.92 -24.09
N ALA A 310 -5.61 24.73 -24.01
CA ALA A 310 -4.19 24.55 -23.67
C ALA A 310 -3.22 24.84 -24.82
N GLY A 311 -3.69 24.81 -26.08
CA GLY A 311 -2.86 25.01 -27.28
C GLY A 311 -1.99 23.81 -27.69
N PHE A 312 -2.13 22.66 -27.03
CA PHE A 312 -1.42 21.41 -27.38
C PHE A 312 -2.19 20.16 -26.94
N LYS A 313 -1.86 19.01 -27.54
CA LYS A 313 -2.46 17.72 -27.20
C LYS A 313 -1.93 17.22 -25.85
N MET A 314 -2.83 16.75 -25.00
CA MET A 314 -2.51 16.17 -23.69
C MET A 314 -3.24 14.84 -23.46
N TYR A 315 -2.59 13.94 -22.73
CA TYR A 315 -3.05 12.55 -22.54
C TYR A 315 -3.41 12.20 -21.09
N HIS A 316 -3.29 13.17 -20.17
CA HIS A 316 -3.66 13.09 -18.76
C HIS A 316 -3.51 14.49 -18.12
N ALA A 317 -4.18 14.72 -16.99
CA ALA A 317 -4.13 16.00 -16.28
C ALA A 317 -2.81 16.26 -15.53
N HIS A 318 -1.89 15.28 -15.46
CA HIS A 318 -0.73 15.32 -14.55
C HIS A 318 -1.11 15.62 -13.09
N ASN A 319 -2.33 15.23 -12.70
CA ASN A 319 -2.88 15.39 -11.36
C ASN A 319 -4.02 14.41 -11.22
N GLY A 320 -3.80 13.34 -10.45
CA GLY A 320 -4.76 12.25 -10.28
C GLY A 320 -6.06 12.68 -9.61
N TYR A 321 -6.08 13.80 -8.89
CA TYR A 321 -7.29 14.33 -8.27
C TYR A 321 -8.17 15.05 -9.29
N LEU A 322 -7.58 15.94 -10.10
CA LEU A 322 -8.29 16.60 -11.20
C LEU A 322 -8.79 15.58 -12.21
N ASP A 323 -7.95 14.59 -12.54
CA ASP A 323 -8.29 13.54 -13.49
C ASP A 323 -9.45 12.65 -12.98
N LEU A 324 -9.45 12.33 -11.69
CA LEU A 324 -10.55 11.59 -11.06
C LEU A 324 -11.87 12.37 -11.13
N VAL A 325 -11.87 13.65 -10.75
CA VAL A 325 -13.07 14.51 -10.81
C VAL A 325 -13.56 14.67 -12.24
N LEU A 326 -12.66 14.88 -13.20
CA LEU A 326 -13.02 15.01 -14.61
C LEU A 326 -13.67 13.73 -15.18
N GLN A 327 -13.14 12.55 -14.83
CA GLN A 327 -13.63 11.28 -15.38
C GLN A 327 -14.90 10.76 -14.71
N VAL A 328 -15.02 10.84 -13.38
CA VAL A 328 -16.13 10.22 -12.62
C VAL A 328 -16.95 11.21 -11.78
N GLY A 329 -16.64 12.50 -11.87
CA GLY A 329 -17.34 13.56 -11.16
C GLY A 329 -17.08 13.55 -9.66
N VAL A 330 -17.73 14.48 -8.95
CA VAL A 330 -17.68 14.60 -7.50
C VAL A 330 -18.21 13.34 -6.83
N ILE A 331 -19.28 12.73 -7.36
CA ILE A 331 -19.89 11.53 -6.76
C ILE A 331 -18.92 10.35 -6.81
N GLY A 332 -18.31 10.10 -7.98
CA GLY A 332 -17.30 9.04 -8.12
C GLY A 332 -16.04 9.32 -7.31
N SER A 333 -15.62 10.59 -7.25
CA SER A 333 -14.47 11.01 -6.44
C SER A 333 -14.69 10.79 -4.95
N VAL A 334 -15.87 11.13 -4.42
CA VAL A 334 -16.23 10.86 -3.02
C VAL A 334 -16.25 9.36 -2.75
N ALA A 335 -16.84 8.55 -3.63
CA ALA A 335 -16.83 7.09 -3.50
C ALA A 335 -15.40 6.52 -3.46
N PHE A 336 -14.51 7.01 -4.33
CA PHE A 336 -13.10 6.66 -4.35
C PHE A 336 -12.41 7.05 -3.03
N VAL A 337 -12.56 8.30 -2.58
CA VAL A 337 -11.93 8.81 -1.34
C VAL A 337 -12.38 8.01 -0.12
N VAL A 338 -13.69 7.72 -0.01
CA VAL A 338 -14.22 6.90 1.08
C VAL A 338 -13.58 5.51 1.08
N ALA A 339 -13.51 4.84 -0.08
CA ALA A 339 -12.87 3.53 -0.20
C ALA A 339 -11.38 3.57 0.11
N PHE A 340 -10.69 4.60 -0.39
CA PHE A 340 -9.26 4.82 -0.24
C PHE A 340 -8.85 4.95 1.24
N PHE A 341 -9.59 5.73 2.03
CA PHE A 341 -9.26 5.99 3.43
C PHE A 341 -9.83 4.96 4.42
N ARG A 342 -11.04 4.41 4.20
CA ARG A 342 -11.66 3.42 5.12
C ARG A 342 -10.77 2.20 5.37
N LEU A 343 -10.12 1.71 4.33
CA LEU A 343 -9.33 0.47 4.38
C LEU A 343 -8.09 0.59 5.29
N PRO A 344 -7.27 1.64 5.20
CA PRO A 344 -6.22 1.94 6.17
C PRO A 344 -6.74 2.16 7.59
N PHE A 345 -7.79 2.98 7.79
CA PHE A 345 -8.28 3.31 9.13
C PHE A 345 -8.74 2.07 9.92
N GLU A 346 -9.51 1.19 9.29
CA GLU A 346 -9.98 -0.04 9.94
C GLU A 346 -8.85 -1.03 10.22
N ALA A 347 -7.78 -1.01 9.42
CA ALA A 347 -6.65 -1.89 9.62
C ALA A 347 -5.65 -1.37 10.65
N LEU A 348 -5.51 -0.04 10.82
CA LEU A 348 -4.71 0.56 11.88
C LEU A 348 -5.25 0.20 13.27
N ALA A 349 -6.58 0.09 13.41
CA ALA A 349 -7.23 -0.33 14.64
C ALA A 349 -6.89 -1.78 15.06
N GLY A 350 -6.55 -2.65 14.11
CA GLY A 350 -6.27 -4.08 14.35
C GLY A 350 -4.81 -4.51 14.24
N ALA A 351 -3.99 -3.83 13.43
CA ALA A 351 -2.65 -4.33 13.07
C ALA A 351 -1.56 -4.04 14.11
N GLY A 352 -1.81 -3.14 15.07
CA GLY A 352 -0.86 -2.78 16.12
C GLY A 352 -0.64 -3.83 17.22
N ARG A 353 -1.26 -5.01 17.13
CA ARG A 353 -1.23 -6.05 18.18
C ARG A 353 -0.50 -7.35 17.82
N GLY A 354 -0.19 -7.62 16.55
CA GLY A 354 0.21 -8.98 16.12
C GLY A 354 1.48 -9.11 15.27
N GLY A 355 2.51 -8.28 15.48
CA GLY A 355 3.86 -8.55 14.96
C GLY A 355 4.04 -8.46 13.44
N ARG A 356 3.24 -7.64 12.75
CA ARG A 356 3.23 -7.50 11.27
C ARG A 356 3.49 -6.08 10.79
N GLU A 357 4.38 -5.40 11.51
CA GLU A 357 4.75 -4.01 11.28
C GLU A 357 5.25 -3.76 9.86
N GLU A 358 5.94 -4.71 9.24
CA GLU A 358 6.43 -4.58 7.86
C GLU A 358 5.31 -4.35 6.84
N VAL A 359 4.16 -5.03 7.02
CA VAL A 359 3.02 -4.90 6.11
C VAL A 359 2.30 -3.59 6.38
N VAL A 360 2.18 -3.20 7.65
CA VAL A 360 1.60 -1.92 8.04
C VAL A 360 2.44 -0.76 7.53
N ALA A 361 3.76 -0.83 7.69
CA ALA A 361 4.69 0.19 7.24
C ALA A 361 4.71 0.27 5.70
N ALA A 362 4.74 -0.86 4.98
CA ALA A 362 4.65 -0.87 3.53
C ALA A 362 3.32 -0.29 3.03
N ALA A 363 2.19 -0.66 3.65
CA ALA A 363 0.87 -0.16 3.28
C ALA A 363 0.71 1.34 3.56
N LEU A 364 1.08 1.81 4.76
CA LEU A 364 0.99 3.23 5.11
C LEU A 364 1.96 4.08 4.31
N GLY A 365 3.23 3.68 4.24
CA GLY A 365 4.24 4.39 3.46
C GLY A 365 3.89 4.43 1.97
N GLY A 366 3.44 3.31 1.39
CA GLY A 366 3.02 3.25 0.00
C GLY A 366 1.74 4.05 -0.28
N THR A 367 0.80 4.09 0.67
CA THR A 367 -0.41 4.92 0.55
C THR A 367 -0.06 6.40 0.59
N ILE A 368 0.84 6.83 1.49
CA ILE A 368 1.35 8.21 1.54
C ILE A 368 2.07 8.56 0.24
N LEU A 369 2.89 7.65 -0.29
CA LEU A 369 3.56 7.82 -1.57
C LEU A 369 2.55 8.05 -2.70
N LEU A 370 1.49 7.23 -2.76
CA LEU A 370 0.38 7.37 -3.71
C LEU A 370 -0.34 8.72 -3.57
N ILE A 371 -0.65 9.18 -2.36
CA ILE A 371 -1.30 10.47 -2.12
C ILE A 371 -0.45 11.61 -2.70
N ILE A 372 0.83 11.64 -2.36
CA ILE A 372 1.71 12.75 -2.74
C ILE A 372 2.07 12.68 -4.23
N SER A 373 2.37 11.49 -4.77
CA SER A 373 2.71 11.35 -6.18
C SER A 373 1.58 11.79 -7.10
N ASN A 374 0.33 11.54 -6.68
CA ASN A 374 -0.87 11.89 -7.46
C ASN A 374 -1.16 13.40 -7.54
N LEU A 375 -0.46 14.25 -6.78
CA LEU A 375 -0.52 15.70 -6.98
C LEU A 375 0.10 16.12 -8.31
N SER A 376 1.01 15.29 -8.83
CA SER A 376 1.81 15.59 -10.02
C SER A 376 1.70 14.57 -11.14
N GLU A 377 0.97 13.47 -10.89
CA GLU A 377 0.78 12.34 -11.80
C GLU A 377 -0.66 11.82 -11.72
N SER A 378 -1.15 11.19 -12.78
CA SER A 378 -2.49 10.56 -12.82
C SER A 378 -2.47 9.09 -12.38
N GLY A 379 -1.83 8.79 -11.26
CA GLY A 379 -1.61 7.42 -10.77
C GLY A 379 -2.87 6.68 -10.29
N PHE A 380 -3.85 7.36 -9.69
CA PHE A 380 -5.09 6.74 -9.17
C PHE A 380 -5.94 6.14 -10.27
N VAL A 381 -5.93 6.80 -11.42
CA VAL A 381 -6.74 6.46 -12.59
C VAL A 381 -5.99 5.49 -13.50
N ALA A 382 -4.67 5.45 -13.38
CA ALA A 382 -3.81 4.52 -14.10
C ALA A 382 -3.82 3.12 -13.45
N PRO A 383 -3.76 2.04 -14.25
CA PRO A 383 -3.63 0.68 -13.73
C PRO A 383 -2.41 0.47 -12.80
N SER A 384 -1.35 1.26 -12.99
CA SER A 384 -0.11 1.21 -12.20
C SER A 384 -0.33 1.57 -10.72
N GLY A 385 -0.99 2.71 -10.46
CA GLY A 385 -1.32 3.13 -9.09
C GLY A 385 -2.47 2.31 -8.51
N TRP A 386 -3.46 1.93 -9.33
CA TRP A 386 -4.55 1.05 -8.92
C TRP A 386 -4.06 -0.31 -8.43
N ALA A 387 -3.19 -0.99 -9.17
CA ALA A 387 -2.64 -2.29 -8.77
C ALA A 387 -1.85 -2.21 -7.46
N SER A 388 -1.02 -1.17 -7.31
CA SER A 388 -0.25 -0.93 -6.09
C SER A 388 -1.18 -0.70 -4.89
N LEU A 389 -2.21 0.14 -5.05
CA LEU A 389 -3.20 0.44 -4.03
C LEU A 389 -3.96 -0.81 -3.58
N VAL A 390 -4.49 -1.58 -4.54
CA VAL A 390 -5.24 -2.82 -4.27
C VAL A 390 -4.38 -3.82 -3.49
N VAL A 391 -3.14 -4.06 -3.93
CA VAL A 391 -2.26 -5.02 -3.26
C VAL A 391 -1.89 -4.58 -1.84
N LEU A 392 -1.59 -3.29 -1.62
CA LEU A 392 -1.29 -2.76 -0.29
C LEU A 392 -2.50 -2.85 0.65
N GLN A 393 -3.70 -2.49 0.20
CA GLN A 393 -4.92 -2.58 1.01
C GLN A 393 -5.27 -4.02 1.35
N LEU A 394 -5.14 -4.94 0.38
CA LEU A 394 -5.35 -6.38 0.61
C LEU A 394 -4.31 -6.95 1.57
N ALA A 395 -3.03 -6.60 1.42
CA ALA A 395 -1.97 -7.03 2.31
C ALA A 395 -2.25 -6.58 3.75
N LEU A 396 -2.64 -5.32 3.92
CA LEU A 396 -2.96 -4.74 5.21
C LEU A 396 -4.21 -5.39 5.85
N ARG A 397 -5.27 -5.64 5.08
CA ARG A 397 -6.46 -6.35 5.57
C ARG A 397 -6.16 -7.79 5.92
N ARG A 398 -5.43 -8.50 5.05
CA ARG A 398 -4.97 -9.87 5.29
C ARG A 398 -4.13 -9.91 6.57
N ALA A 399 -3.30 -8.88 6.80
CA ALA A 399 -2.52 -8.76 8.02
C ALA A 399 -3.40 -8.79 9.27
N GLY A 400 -4.47 -7.97 9.31
CA GLY A 400 -5.43 -7.90 10.41
C GLY A 400 -6.29 -9.16 10.59
N VAL A 401 -6.59 -9.89 9.52
CA VAL A 401 -7.34 -11.16 9.61
C VAL A 401 -6.50 -12.22 10.30
N GLU A 402 -5.22 -12.35 9.95
CA GLU A 402 -4.39 -13.41 10.54
C GLU A 402 -3.97 -13.07 11.98
N THR A 403 -3.88 -11.79 12.38
CA THR A 403 -3.67 -11.42 13.81
C THR A 403 -4.86 -11.82 14.68
N CYS A 404 -6.09 -11.53 14.24
CA CYS A 404 -7.31 -11.93 14.95
C CYS A 404 -7.46 -13.46 15.06
N SER A 405 -7.02 -14.20 14.04
CA SER A 405 -7.00 -15.67 14.08
C SER A 405 -6.03 -16.20 15.14
N MET A 406 -4.85 -15.57 15.28
CA MET A 406 -3.88 -15.95 16.31
C MET A 406 -4.36 -15.66 17.73
N GLU A 407 -5.01 -14.52 17.98
CA GLU A 407 -5.58 -14.18 19.29
C GLU A 407 -6.61 -15.23 19.75
N LYS A 408 -7.55 -15.60 18.87
CA LYS A 408 -8.57 -16.62 19.17
C LYS A 408 -7.98 -18.00 19.46
N ASN A 409 -6.94 -18.39 18.70
CA ASN A 409 -6.27 -19.66 18.95
C ASN A 409 -5.57 -19.66 20.31
N CYS A 410 -4.90 -18.57 20.69
CA CYS A 410 -4.30 -18.44 22.02
C CYS A 410 -5.35 -18.54 23.14
N GLU A 411 -6.48 -17.83 23.03
CA GLU A 411 -7.57 -17.90 24.02
C GLU A 411 -8.11 -19.33 24.17
N SER A 412 -8.38 -20.03 23.07
CA SER A 412 -8.85 -21.43 23.12
C SER A 412 -7.82 -22.41 23.71
N THR A 413 -6.52 -22.13 23.56
CA THR A 413 -5.45 -22.96 24.12
C THR A 413 -5.31 -22.75 25.64
N VAL A 414 -5.59 -21.53 26.11
CA VAL A 414 -5.59 -21.19 27.54
C VAL A 414 -6.82 -21.75 28.25
N GLU A 415 -8.00 -21.70 27.62
CA GLU A 415 -9.24 -22.29 28.18
C GLU A 415 -9.22 -23.83 28.15
N GLY A 416 -8.49 -24.45 27.21
CA GLY A 416 -8.32 -25.90 27.09
C GLY A 416 -7.22 -26.51 27.96
N ALA A 417 -6.43 -25.70 28.68
CA ALA A 417 -5.38 -26.21 29.56
C ALA A 417 -6.01 -26.84 30.83
N PRO A 418 -5.72 -28.12 31.15
CA PRO A 418 -6.28 -28.74 32.36
C PRO A 418 -5.82 -27.97 33.60
N ASP A 419 -6.80 -27.51 34.38
CA ASP A 419 -6.60 -26.76 35.62
C ASP A 419 -5.90 -27.64 36.67
N HIS A 420 -4.56 -27.65 36.64
CA HIS A 420 -3.73 -28.35 37.62
C HIS A 420 -3.89 -27.82 39.05
N ARG A 421 -4.70 -26.77 39.30
CA ARG A 421 -5.06 -26.34 40.66
C ARG A 421 -6.33 -27.01 41.22
N ARG A 422 -7.14 -27.70 40.42
CA ARG A 422 -8.32 -28.43 40.93
C ARG A 422 -8.05 -29.88 41.37
N ALA A 423 -6.84 -30.40 41.18
CA ALA A 423 -6.46 -31.76 41.63
C ALA A 423 -5.80 -31.82 43.03
N ARG A 424 -5.75 -30.71 43.80
CA ARG A 424 -5.22 -30.68 45.19
C ARG A 424 -6.17 -30.02 46.19
N GLY A 425 -7.47 -30.18 46.01
CA GLY A 425 -8.50 -29.57 46.86
C GLY A 425 -9.63 -30.52 47.26
N GLY A 426 -9.37 -31.82 47.40
CA GLY A 426 -10.31 -32.77 47.99
C GLY A 426 -9.96 -33.02 49.46
N GLY A 427 -10.49 -32.21 50.37
CA GLY A 427 -10.34 -32.43 51.80
C GLY A 427 -11.29 -33.53 52.30
N SER A 428 -10.76 -34.54 52.98
CA SER A 428 -11.46 -35.26 54.04
C SER A 428 -10.62 -35.16 55.32
N ARG A 429 -10.83 -34.07 56.06
CA ARG A 429 -10.37 -33.91 57.44
C ARG A 429 -11.60 -33.96 58.34
N GLU A 430 -12.02 -35.17 58.65
CA GLU A 430 -12.97 -35.44 59.72
C GLU A 430 -12.25 -36.36 60.71
N GLY A 431 -12.16 -35.92 61.97
CA GLY A 431 -11.56 -36.70 63.06
C GLY A 431 -10.16 -36.24 63.50
N ARG A 432 -10.11 -35.20 64.35
CA ARG A 432 -9.26 -35.12 65.56
C ARG A 432 -9.38 -33.72 66.19
N ARG A 433 -10.38 -33.55 67.05
CA ARG A 433 -10.33 -32.60 68.16
C ARG A 433 -10.37 -33.43 69.45
N ARG A 434 -9.24 -33.53 70.15
CA ARG A 434 -9.10 -33.64 71.62
C ARG A 434 -7.63 -33.86 72.00
N ALA A 435 -7.25 -33.22 73.12
CA ALA A 435 -5.97 -33.26 73.85
C ALA A 435 -4.78 -32.56 73.16
N GLY A 436 -3.97 -31.69 73.77
CA GLY A 436 -3.82 -31.14 75.12
C GLY A 436 -2.73 -30.05 75.01
N GLU A 437 -2.95 -28.85 75.54
CA GLU A 437 -2.28 -28.29 76.73
C GLU A 437 -0.73 -28.21 76.73
N ARG A 438 -0.23 -27.00 77.07
CA ARG A 438 1.15 -26.57 77.45
C ARG A 438 2.08 -26.31 76.23
N HIS A 439 2.78 -25.17 76.08
CA HIS A 439 3.48 -24.30 77.02
C HIS A 439 3.55 -22.83 76.51
N ALA A 440 3.90 -21.92 77.42
CA ALA A 440 3.84 -20.47 77.32
C ALA A 440 5.20 -19.78 77.04
N ALA A 441 5.11 -18.47 76.79
CA ALA A 441 6.14 -17.40 76.85
C ALA A 441 7.14 -17.30 75.68
N GLY A 442 7.49 -16.13 75.13
CA GLY A 442 7.15 -14.73 75.40
C GLY A 442 8.09 -13.77 74.62
N ARG A 443 7.81 -12.46 74.72
CA ARG A 443 8.60 -11.25 74.35
C ARG A 443 8.58 -10.87 72.85
N ASN A 444 7.96 -9.77 72.40
CA ASN A 444 8.06 -8.31 72.64
C ASN A 444 9.23 -7.60 71.92
N ALA A 445 8.89 -6.46 71.27
CA ALA A 445 9.74 -5.33 70.82
C ALA A 445 10.69 -5.56 69.62
N ASP A 446 11.07 -4.59 68.79
CA ASP A 446 10.67 -3.21 68.45
C ASP A 446 11.63 -2.78 67.30
N ARG A 447 11.27 -1.72 66.58
CA ARG A 447 12.12 -0.76 65.83
C ARG A 447 12.23 -0.81 64.31
N SER A 448 11.51 0.18 63.77
CA SER A 448 11.80 1.05 62.62
C SER A 448 13.19 1.74 62.60
N ARG A 449 13.50 2.31 61.41
CA ARG A 449 14.61 3.20 60.96
C ARG A 449 15.72 2.42 60.25
N GLY A 450 16.24 2.79 59.08
CA GLY A 450 16.08 3.98 58.26
C GLY A 450 17.41 4.25 57.51
N ARG A 451 17.30 4.83 56.31
CA ARG A 451 18.33 5.56 55.52
C ARG A 451 19.46 4.78 54.79
N ARG A 452 19.33 4.83 53.45
CA ARG A 452 20.17 5.53 52.43
C ARG A 452 21.72 5.42 52.46
N ARG A 453 22.23 5.37 51.22
CA ARG A 453 23.61 5.55 50.67
C ARG A 453 24.34 4.21 50.55
N GLY A 454 24.84 3.74 49.39
CA GLY A 454 25.28 4.41 48.16
C GLY A 454 26.80 4.54 48.18
N CYS A 455 27.51 3.69 47.44
CA CYS A 455 28.77 4.00 46.73
C CYS A 455 29.33 2.74 46.03
N ALA A 456 29.84 2.97 44.82
CA ALA A 456 30.62 2.05 44.01
C ALA A 456 32.10 2.00 44.47
N MET A 457 32.79 0.89 44.20
CA MET A 457 34.09 0.86 43.51
C MET A 457 34.56 -0.59 43.30
N GLU A 458 35.13 -0.85 42.12
CA GLU A 458 35.95 -2.00 41.71
C GLU A 458 37.31 -2.05 42.48
N PRO A 459 38.31 -2.85 42.05
CA PRO A 459 38.51 -4.30 42.22
C PRO A 459 39.80 -4.54 43.07
N PRO A 460 40.40 -5.76 43.20
CA PRO A 460 41.17 -6.43 42.13
C PRO A 460 41.13 -7.98 42.17
N GLY A 461 41.65 -8.63 41.12
CA GLY A 461 41.91 -10.08 41.06
C GLY A 461 41.92 -10.63 39.65
#